data_AF-A0A935FQH0-F1
#
_entry.id   AF-A0A935FQH0-F1
#
_cell.length_a   1.000
_cell.length_b   1.000
_cell.length_c   1.000
_cell.angle_alpha   90.00
_cell.angle_beta   90.00
_cell.angle_gamma   90.00
#
_symmetry.space_group_name_H-M   'P 1'
#
loop_
_entity.id
_entity.type
_entity.pdbx_description
1 polymer ?
#
loop_
_entity_poly.entity_id
_entity_poly.type
_entity_poly.pdbx_seq_one_letter_code
_entity_poly.pdbx_strand_id
1 'polypeptide(L)'
;MNLDSNNTDSAERNILYKLLATFSDDEWKEFEKFVASPYFNKGRNFGSIMKLLRKHRPEFSSKELFKENLYKKLYPGKEYKESVMYSTFSRLYALAEEFMMQIEIGKDEFFSRERLRLAGLRSRGLNSRAFSLITKMKNGFSKELKGSKNYFHEKEYSKEVAYYYYENNRRDKLTEPVYDILKNSLYWHIVESSLFLTSLISQKNFHKSDFKKSLVSRLYSCIDRKKLLEIVKNHDSDNFPFICLHHLDLTSVEAPFKDEPYFQMKELTFKSLNSMAKDDKNYFLNSLARLCTLRFVAGYKIQE
;
A
#
# COMPACT_ATOMS: atom_id res chain seq x y z
N MET A 1 -3.53 -44.79 34.98
CA MET A 1 -2.61 -43.64 35.03
C MET A 1 -1.95 -43.55 33.67
N ASN A 2 -2.41 -42.64 32.82
CA ASN A 2 -1.75 -42.11 31.62
C ASN A 2 -2.76 -41.22 30.89
N LEU A 3 -2.83 -39.97 31.36
CA LEU A 3 -3.38 -38.86 30.61
C LEU A 3 -2.22 -37.92 30.31
N ASP A 4 -1.32 -38.35 29.42
CA ASP A 4 -0.43 -37.44 28.71
C ASP A 4 -1.10 -37.11 27.37
N SER A 5 -1.97 -36.11 27.41
CA SER A 5 -2.54 -35.48 26.22
C SER A 5 -2.20 -33.99 26.24
N ASN A 6 -1.18 -33.62 25.46
CA ASN A 6 -1.04 -32.34 24.77
C ASN A 6 -1.22 -31.06 25.61
N ASN A 7 -0.26 -30.80 26.50
CA ASN A 7 -0.04 -29.46 27.05
C ASN A 7 0.60 -28.55 25.97
N THR A 8 -0.22 -28.04 25.05
CA THR A 8 0.19 -27.17 23.93
C THR A 8 -0.14 -25.70 24.20
N ASP A 9 0.14 -25.22 25.41
CA ASP A 9 -0.13 -23.83 25.83
C ASP A 9 1.18 -23.03 25.99
N SER A 10 2.08 -23.08 25.00
CA SER A 10 3.25 -22.19 25.02
C SER A 10 2.84 -20.78 24.58
N ALA A 11 3.01 -19.81 25.49
CA ALA A 11 2.81 -18.38 25.24
C ALA A 11 3.52 -17.91 23.94
N GLU A 12 4.68 -18.47 23.64
CA GLU A 12 5.49 -18.18 22.45
C GLU A 12 4.77 -18.41 21.10
N ARG A 13 3.73 -19.25 21.06
CA ARG A 13 2.96 -19.52 19.82
C ARG A 13 1.72 -18.65 19.67
N ASN A 14 1.37 -17.86 20.68
CA ASN A 14 0.14 -17.06 20.63
C ASN A 14 0.32 -15.83 19.73
N ILE A 15 -0.49 -15.75 18.67
CA ILE A 15 -0.45 -14.65 17.69
C ILE A 15 -0.70 -13.28 18.33
N LEU A 16 -1.50 -13.22 19.40
CA LEU A 16 -1.70 -12.00 20.18
C LEU A 16 -0.39 -11.48 20.75
N TYR A 17 0.39 -12.34 21.40
CA TYR A 17 1.64 -11.92 22.02
C TYR A 17 2.68 -11.48 20.99
N LYS A 18 2.75 -12.18 19.85
CA LYS A 18 3.60 -11.78 18.72
C LYS A 18 3.24 -10.38 18.21
N LEU A 19 1.95 -10.09 18.10
CA LEU A 19 1.47 -8.78 17.67
C LEU A 19 1.78 -7.69 18.71
N LEU A 20 1.43 -7.95 19.97
CA LEU A 20 1.66 -7.02 21.07
C LEU A 20 3.15 -6.73 21.33
N ALA A 21 4.04 -7.67 20.99
CA ALA A 21 5.49 -7.48 21.07
C ALA A 21 6.04 -6.49 20.04
N THR A 22 5.31 -6.20 18.96
CA THR A 22 5.76 -5.20 17.96
C THR A 22 5.43 -3.77 18.35
N PHE A 23 4.56 -3.57 19.35
CA PHE A 23 4.14 -2.23 19.76
C PHE A 23 5.25 -1.53 20.54
N SER A 24 5.57 -0.32 20.13
CA SER A 24 6.43 0.60 20.87
C SER A 24 5.81 1.02 22.20
N ASP A 25 6.61 1.65 23.07
CA ASP A 25 6.12 2.11 24.37
C ASP A 25 4.97 3.11 24.29
N ASP A 26 4.96 3.95 23.27
CA ASP A 26 3.88 4.91 23.05
C ASP A 26 2.65 4.26 22.43
N GLU A 27 2.82 3.33 21.49
CA GLU A 27 1.71 2.52 20.95
C GLU A 27 1.03 1.69 22.06
N TRP A 28 1.79 1.17 23.03
CA TRP A 28 1.21 0.50 24.20
C TRP A 28 0.31 1.41 25.05
N LYS A 29 0.74 2.65 25.31
CA LYS A 29 -0.07 3.62 26.08
C LYS A 29 -1.36 3.96 25.34
N GLU A 30 -1.29 4.14 24.03
CA GLU A 30 -2.47 4.42 23.20
C GLU A 30 -3.36 3.18 23.04
N PHE A 31 -2.78 1.99 22.95
CA PHE A 31 -3.53 0.74 22.90
C PHE A 31 -4.31 0.47 24.18
N GLU A 32 -3.75 0.77 25.36
CA GLU A 32 -4.49 0.68 26.63
C GLU A 32 -5.71 1.60 26.64
N LYS A 33 -5.57 2.85 26.16
CA LYS A 33 -6.70 3.79 26.03
C LYS A 33 -7.73 3.27 25.03
N PHE A 34 -7.28 2.74 23.90
CA PHE A 34 -8.12 2.17 22.85
C PHE A 34 -8.96 1.00 23.39
N VAL A 35 -8.32 0.07 24.11
CA VAL A 35 -8.98 -1.09 24.74
C VAL A 35 -9.90 -0.68 25.89
N ALA A 36 -9.60 0.41 26.60
CA ALA A 36 -10.48 0.96 27.63
C ALA A 36 -11.70 1.69 27.05
N SER A 37 -11.65 2.13 25.79
CA SER A 37 -12.73 2.88 25.15
C SER A 37 -14.01 2.05 25.01
N PRO A 38 -15.16 2.53 25.51
CA PRO A 38 -16.46 1.88 25.34
C PRO A 38 -16.83 1.62 23.88
N TYR A 39 -16.36 2.49 22.97
CA TYR A 39 -16.61 2.38 21.54
C TYR A 39 -16.02 1.11 20.94
N PHE A 40 -14.78 0.76 21.33
CA PHE A 40 -14.09 -0.41 20.81
C PHE A 40 -14.36 -1.65 21.65
N ASN A 41 -14.37 -1.56 22.99
CA ASN A 41 -14.49 -2.76 23.83
C ASN A 41 -15.91 -3.33 23.97
N LYS A 42 -16.92 -2.64 23.44
CA LYS A 42 -18.34 -3.05 23.46
C LYS A 42 -18.83 -3.41 24.88
N GLY A 43 -18.36 -2.66 25.88
CA GLY A 43 -18.74 -2.83 27.29
C GLY A 43 -17.96 -3.92 28.05
N ARG A 44 -17.00 -4.60 27.42
CA ARG A 44 -16.11 -5.55 28.13
C ARG A 44 -14.94 -4.81 28.77
N ASN A 45 -14.61 -5.16 30.01
CA ASN A 45 -13.46 -4.60 30.70
C ASN A 45 -12.22 -5.49 30.53
N PHE A 46 -11.26 -5.02 29.76
CA PHE A 46 -9.96 -5.68 29.54
C PHE A 46 -8.83 -5.09 30.40
N GLY A 47 -9.11 -4.14 31.29
CA GLY A 47 -8.08 -3.44 32.06
C GLY A 47 -7.20 -4.36 32.91
N SER A 48 -7.80 -5.38 33.53
CA SER A 48 -7.06 -6.33 34.37
C SER A 48 -6.07 -7.18 33.58
N ILE A 49 -6.47 -7.67 32.39
CA ILE A 49 -5.58 -8.45 31.53
C ILE A 49 -4.53 -7.56 30.88
N MET A 50 -4.87 -6.33 30.48
CA MET A 50 -3.90 -5.35 29.95
C MET A 50 -2.77 -5.06 30.93
N LYS A 51 -3.08 -4.86 32.23
CA LYS A 51 -2.06 -4.65 33.28
C LYS A 51 -1.11 -5.84 33.40
N LEU A 52 -1.64 -7.06 33.33
CA LEU A 52 -0.82 -8.28 33.40
C LEU A 52 0.06 -8.43 32.16
N LEU A 53 -0.48 -8.20 30.96
CA LEU A 53 0.29 -8.25 29.72
C LEU A 53 1.42 -7.23 29.70
N ARG A 54 1.15 -5.98 30.11
CA ARG A 54 2.15 -4.91 30.13
C ARG A 54 3.37 -5.22 31.01
N LYS A 55 3.19 -5.96 32.11
CA LYS A 55 4.30 -6.35 33.00
C LYS A 55 5.29 -7.31 32.33
N HIS A 56 4.82 -8.09 31.35
CA HIS A 56 5.57 -9.19 30.74
C HIS A 56 5.98 -8.90 29.30
N ARG A 57 5.88 -7.65 28.85
CA ARG A 57 6.34 -7.21 27.52
C ARG A 57 7.86 -6.99 27.51
N PRO A 58 8.51 -7.10 26.34
CA PRO A 58 7.98 -7.63 25.07
C PRO A 58 8.05 -9.16 24.95
N GLU A 59 8.68 -9.87 25.88
CA GLU A 59 9.02 -11.30 25.70
C GLU A 59 7.81 -12.23 25.85
N PHE A 60 6.83 -11.88 26.69
CA PHE A 60 5.63 -12.68 27.01
C PHE A 60 5.91 -14.16 27.34
N SER A 61 7.11 -14.50 27.78
CA SER A 61 7.56 -15.88 28.05
C SER A 61 7.22 -16.37 29.46
N SER A 62 6.70 -15.48 30.31
CA SER A 62 6.36 -15.81 31.69
C SER A 62 5.26 -16.87 31.77
N LYS A 63 5.47 -17.88 32.63
CA LYS A 63 4.44 -18.91 32.94
C LYS A 63 3.17 -18.29 33.53
N GLU A 64 3.24 -17.07 34.05
CA GLU A 64 2.06 -16.32 34.50
C GLU A 64 1.07 -16.01 33.38
N LEU A 65 1.53 -16.04 32.12
CA LEU A 65 0.74 -15.79 30.93
C LEU A 65 0.17 -17.07 30.29
N PHE A 66 0.43 -18.24 30.87
CA PHE A 66 -0.30 -19.47 30.51
C PHE A 66 -1.77 -19.30 30.87
N LYS A 67 -2.69 -19.79 30.03
CA LYS A 67 -4.10 -19.40 30.13
C LYS A 67 -4.71 -19.72 31.49
N GLU A 68 -4.38 -20.88 32.07
CA GLU A 68 -4.84 -21.28 33.40
C GLU A 68 -4.34 -20.36 34.51
N ASN A 69 -3.05 -20.00 34.48
CA ASN A 69 -2.44 -19.11 35.47
C ASN A 69 -2.99 -17.68 35.34
N LEU A 70 -3.11 -17.22 34.11
CA LEU A 70 -3.68 -15.92 33.79
C LEU A 70 -5.15 -15.86 34.20
N TYR A 71 -5.94 -16.91 33.95
CA TYR A 71 -7.33 -17.00 34.39
C TYR A 71 -7.46 -16.92 35.91
N LYS A 72 -6.62 -17.67 36.66
CA LYS A 72 -6.61 -17.62 38.14
C LYS A 72 -6.33 -16.20 38.67
N LYS A 73 -5.46 -15.43 37.99
CA LYS A 73 -5.19 -14.03 38.33
C LYS A 73 -6.35 -13.09 37.97
N LEU A 74 -7.02 -13.33 36.84
CA LEU A 74 -8.14 -12.51 36.37
C LEU A 74 -9.44 -12.77 37.13
N TYR A 75 -9.65 -14.02 37.57
CA TYR A 75 -10.88 -14.48 38.21
C TYR A 75 -10.57 -15.30 39.47
N PRO A 76 -10.08 -14.67 40.55
CA PRO A 76 -9.74 -15.38 41.79
C PRO A 76 -10.94 -16.17 42.34
N GLY A 77 -10.69 -17.41 42.77
CA GLY A 77 -11.71 -18.28 43.34
C GLY A 77 -12.70 -18.90 42.35
N LYS A 78 -12.58 -18.64 41.04
CA LYS A 78 -13.40 -19.28 40.01
C LYS A 78 -12.69 -20.47 39.38
N GLU A 79 -13.45 -21.51 39.05
CA GLU A 79 -12.95 -22.64 38.27
C GLU A 79 -12.55 -22.19 36.86
N TYR A 80 -11.47 -22.78 36.34
CA TYR A 80 -10.92 -22.48 35.02
C TYR A 80 -11.95 -22.72 33.92
N LYS A 81 -12.08 -21.76 33.00
CA LYS A 81 -12.94 -21.87 31.82
C LYS A 81 -12.17 -21.52 30.56
N GLU A 82 -11.77 -22.53 29.80
CA GLU A 82 -11.06 -22.37 28.52
C GLU A 82 -11.84 -21.43 27.57
N SER A 83 -13.16 -21.58 27.48
CA SER A 83 -14.01 -20.75 26.62
C SER A 83 -13.93 -19.25 26.93
N VAL A 84 -13.78 -18.90 28.21
CA VAL A 84 -13.63 -17.50 28.64
C VAL A 84 -12.27 -16.96 28.20
N MET A 85 -11.20 -17.74 28.39
CA MET A 85 -9.86 -17.34 27.95
C MET A 85 -9.78 -17.22 26.44
N TYR A 86 -10.29 -18.20 25.71
CA TYR A 86 -10.35 -18.17 24.25
C TYR A 86 -11.09 -16.92 23.74
N SER A 87 -12.28 -16.63 24.28
CA SER A 87 -13.07 -15.44 23.91
C SER A 87 -12.36 -14.13 24.26
N THR A 88 -11.67 -14.10 25.41
CA THR A 88 -10.91 -12.92 25.86
C THR A 88 -9.72 -12.65 24.94
N PHE A 89 -8.92 -13.67 24.64
CA PHE A 89 -7.76 -13.57 23.75
C PHE A 89 -8.17 -13.24 22.33
N SER A 90 -9.19 -13.91 21.80
CA SER A 90 -9.70 -13.63 20.45
C SER A 90 -10.19 -12.18 20.35
N ARG A 91 -10.87 -11.66 21.38
CA ARG A 91 -11.31 -10.26 21.37
C ARG A 91 -10.15 -9.27 21.50
N LEU A 92 -9.16 -9.56 22.37
CA LEU A 92 -7.97 -8.72 22.48
C LEU A 92 -7.15 -8.70 21.19
N TYR A 93 -7.04 -9.83 20.52
CA TYR A 93 -6.38 -9.92 19.22
C TYR A 93 -7.08 -9.05 18.18
N ALA A 94 -8.40 -9.17 18.06
CA ALA A 94 -9.18 -8.30 17.19
C ALA A 94 -9.03 -6.81 17.55
N LEU A 95 -8.98 -6.46 18.84
CA LEU A 95 -8.74 -5.07 19.27
C LEU A 95 -7.33 -4.58 18.89
N ALA A 96 -6.31 -5.44 18.96
CA ALA A 96 -4.96 -5.11 18.55
C ALA A 96 -4.86 -4.91 17.02
N GLU A 97 -5.54 -5.74 16.23
CA GLU A 97 -5.65 -5.54 14.78
C GLU A 97 -6.41 -4.25 14.43
N GLU A 98 -7.55 -3.99 15.09
CA GLU A 98 -8.31 -2.74 14.91
C GLU A 98 -7.46 -1.51 15.27
N PHE A 99 -6.66 -1.57 16.34
CA PHE A 99 -5.77 -0.50 16.76
C PHE A 99 -4.64 -0.26 15.75
N MET A 100 -4.01 -1.31 15.24
CA MET A 100 -3.00 -1.19 14.18
C MET A 100 -3.56 -0.52 12.94
N MET A 101 -4.76 -0.91 12.52
CA MET A 101 -5.45 -0.25 11.43
C MET A 101 -5.65 1.25 11.71
N GLN A 102 -6.02 1.66 12.94
CA GLN A 102 -6.13 3.08 13.28
C GLN A 102 -4.78 3.82 13.19
N ILE A 103 -3.70 3.20 13.67
CA ILE A 103 -2.35 3.76 13.56
C ILE A 103 -1.99 3.98 12.09
N GLU A 104 -2.17 2.96 11.26
CA GLU A 104 -1.80 3.04 9.84
C GLU A 104 -2.67 4.03 9.07
N ILE A 105 -3.99 4.10 9.35
CA ILE A 105 -4.86 5.17 8.82
C ILE A 105 -4.38 6.57 9.28
N GLY A 106 -3.84 6.68 10.49
CA GLY A 106 -3.26 7.91 11.00
C GLY A 106 -2.00 8.34 10.25
N LYS A 107 -1.16 7.38 9.89
CA LYS A 107 0.08 7.57 9.11
C LYS A 107 -0.15 7.75 7.61
N ASP A 108 -1.30 7.28 7.11
CA ASP A 108 -1.65 7.20 5.71
C ASP A 108 -1.50 8.54 4.96
N GLU A 109 -1.18 8.44 3.67
CA GLU A 109 -1.02 9.60 2.78
C GLU A 109 -2.29 10.44 2.82
N PHE A 110 -2.13 11.77 2.77
CA PHE A 110 -3.22 12.76 2.90
C PHE A 110 -4.46 12.39 2.06
N PHE A 111 -4.25 11.86 0.86
CA PHE A 111 -5.31 11.48 -0.06
C PHE A 111 -6.26 10.41 0.48
N SER A 112 -5.72 9.27 0.93
CA SER A 112 -6.52 8.11 1.34
C SER A 112 -7.37 8.43 2.58
N ARG A 113 -6.81 9.16 3.54
CA ARG A 113 -7.55 9.66 4.71
C ARG A 113 -8.68 10.63 4.33
N GLU A 114 -8.40 11.63 3.48
CA GLU A 114 -9.45 12.57 3.07
C GLU A 114 -10.52 11.90 2.20
N ARG A 115 -10.19 10.86 1.44
CA ARG A 115 -11.16 10.05 0.69
C ARG A 115 -12.11 9.28 1.62
N LEU A 116 -11.60 8.67 2.69
CA LEU A 116 -12.45 8.03 3.71
C LEU A 116 -13.38 9.05 4.38
N ARG A 117 -12.84 10.23 4.70
CA ARG A 117 -13.64 11.34 5.24
C ARG A 117 -14.71 11.81 4.25
N LEU A 118 -14.39 11.93 2.97
CA LEU A 118 -15.32 12.32 1.91
C LEU A 118 -16.47 11.32 1.79
N ALA A 119 -16.17 10.02 1.79
CA ALA A 119 -17.20 8.97 1.82
C ALA A 119 -18.12 9.11 3.04
N GLY A 120 -17.55 9.41 4.22
CA GLY A 120 -18.30 9.71 5.44
C GLY A 120 -19.22 10.93 5.34
N LEU A 121 -18.79 12.00 4.67
CA LEU A 121 -19.60 13.20 4.44
C LEU A 121 -20.74 12.95 3.44
N ARG A 122 -20.43 12.29 2.31
CA ARG A 122 -21.39 11.98 1.23
C ARG A 122 -22.50 11.04 1.72
N SER A 123 -22.13 9.97 2.43
CA SER A 123 -23.10 9.03 3.04
C SER A 123 -24.08 9.68 4.05
N ARG A 124 -23.76 10.86 4.55
CA ARG A 124 -24.61 11.65 5.46
C ARG A 124 -25.33 12.82 4.76
N GLY A 125 -25.22 12.93 3.44
CA GLY A 125 -25.81 14.02 2.67
C GLY A 125 -25.18 15.39 2.92
N LEU A 126 -23.97 15.47 3.52
CA LEU A 126 -23.29 16.72 3.85
C LEU A 126 -22.55 17.29 2.63
N ASN A 127 -23.29 17.53 1.53
CA ASN A 127 -22.74 17.79 0.19
C ASN A 127 -21.90 19.06 0.12
N SER A 128 -22.26 20.13 0.83
CA SER A 128 -21.45 21.37 0.87
C SER A 128 -20.07 21.13 1.51
N ARG A 129 -20.03 20.37 2.62
CA ARG A 129 -18.76 20.01 3.28
C ARG A 129 -17.95 19.04 2.43
N ALA A 130 -18.61 18.08 1.78
CA ALA A 130 -17.98 17.17 0.82
C ALA A 130 -17.31 17.95 -0.32
N PHE A 131 -17.99 18.93 -0.91
CA PHE A 131 -17.42 19.74 -1.99
C PHE A 131 -16.23 20.59 -1.55
N SER A 132 -16.32 21.22 -0.37
CA SER A 132 -15.20 21.96 0.22
C SER A 132 -13.98 21.05 0.41
N LEU A 133 -14.21 19.81 0.85
CA LEU A 133 -13.14 18.83 1.02
C LEU A 133 -12.53 18.42 -0.33
N ILE A 134 -13.35 18.10 -1.34
CA ILE A 134 -12.89 17.80 -2.71
C ILE A 134 -11.99 18.94 -3.22
N THR A 135 -12.41 20.20 -3.05
CA THR A 135 -11.61 21.35 -3.52
C THR A 135 -10.27 21.46 -2.78
N LYS A 136 -10.23 21.13 -1.49
CA LYS A 136 -8.97 21.05 -0.72
C LYS A 136 -8.07 19.91 -1.19
N MET A 137 -8.65 18.75 -1.51
CA MET A 137 -7.91 17.60 -2.01
C MET A 137 -7.13 17.96 -3.28
N LYS A 138 -7.72 18.71 -4.21
CA LYS A 138 -7.05 19.20 -5.43
C LYS A 138 -5.72 19.92 -5.15
N ASN A 139 -5.73 20.80 -4.15
CA ASN A 139 -4.56 21.62 -3.81
C ASN A 139 -3.46 20.82 -3.10
N GLY A 140 -3.80 19.68 -2.49
CA GLY A 140 -2.84 18.76 -1.88
C GLY A 140 -1.89 18.17 -2.93
N PHE A 141 -2.41 17.77 -4.10
CA PHE A 141 -1.61 17.14 -5.16
C PHE A 141 -0.67 18.10 -5.87
N SER A 142 -1.13 19.33 -6.13
CA SER A 142 -0.40 20.30 -6.97
C SER A 142 0.97 20.73 -6.43
N LYS A 143 1.30 20.38 -5.19
CA LYS A 143 2.56 20.77 -4.52
C LYS A 143 3.63 19.69 -4.55
N GLU A 144 3.31 18.48 -5.02
CA GLU A 144 4.24 17.35 -5.02
C GLU A 144 5.05 17.27 -6.33
N LEU A 145 6.25 16.71 -6.24
CA LEU A 145 7.08 16.41 -7.41
C LEU A 145 6.34 15.42 -8.34
N LYS A 146 6.69 15.40 -9.63
CA LYS A 146 6.09 14.45 -10.57
C LYS A 146 6.49 13.03 -10.20
N GLY A 147 5.51 12.16 -10.04
CA GLY A 147 5.76 10.76 -9.72
C GLY A 147 4.70 9.81 -10.24
N SER A 148 5.03 8.53 -10.24
CA SER A 148 4.16 7.45 -10.74
C SER A 148 2.79 7.47 -10.07
N LYS A 149 2.76 7.66 -8.74
CA LYS A 149 1.54 7.76 -7.94
C LYS A 149 0.64 8.94 -8.32
N ASN A 150 1.17 10.01 -8.94
CA ASN A 150 0.37 11.19 -9.25
C ASN A 150 -0.76 10.87 -10.22
N TYR A 151 -0.52 10.05 -11.25
CA TYR A 151 -1.58 9.64 -12.18
C TYR A 151 -2.66 8.81 -11.48
N PHE A 152 -2.27 7.94 -10.55
CA PHE A 152 -3.23 7.21 -9.73
C PHE A 152 -4.07 8.17 -8.88
N HIS A 153 -3.42 9.09 -8.17
CA HIS A 153 -4.08 10.07 -7.30
C HIS A 153 -4.99 11.04 -8.06
N GLU A 154 -4.55 11.57 -9.20
CA GLU A 154 -5.37 12.44 -10.04
C GLU A 154 -6.59 11.71 -10.61
N LYS A 155 -6.43 10.45 -11.03
CA LYS A 155 -7.54 9.59 -11.45
C LYS A 155 -8.53 9.41 -10.32
N GLU A 156 -8.09 9.02 -9.13
CA GLU A 156 -8.98 8.77 -7.99
C GLU A 156 -9.65 10.07 -7.50
N TYR A 157 -8.93 11.19 -7.49
CA TYR A 157 -9.52 12.51 -7.24
C TYR A 157 -10.63 12.85 -8.25
N SER A 158 -10.37 12.66 -9.54
CA SER A 158 -11.32 12.97 -10.61
C SER A 158 -12.57 12.07 -10.52
N LYS A 159 -12.42 10.82 -10.07
CA LYS A 159 -13.55 9.95 -9.73
C LYS A 159 -14.41 10.53 -8.61
N GLU A 160 -13.79 11.00 -7.53
CA GLU A 160 -14.54 11.60 -6.42
C GLU A 160 -15.30 12.88 -6.85
N VAL A 161 -14.70 13.70 -7.72
CA VAL A 161 -15.36 14.86 -8.33
C VAL A 161 -16.54 14.42 -9.21
N ALA A 162 -16.34 13.43 -10.08
CA ALA A 162 -17.37 12.91 -10.97
C ALA A 162 -18.55 12.33 -10.18
N TYR A 163 -18.27 11.53 -9.14
CA TYR A 163 -19.31 10.99 -8.27
C TYR A 163 -20.09 12.08 -7.54
N TYR A 164 -19.40 13.10 -7.02
CA TYR A 164 -20.07 14.24 -6.41
C TYR A 164 -21.03 14.92 -7.39
N TYR A 165 -20.61 15.20 -8.62
CA TYR A 165 -21.48 15.81 -9.61
C TYR A 165 -22.64 14.91 -10.03
N TYR A 166 -22.39 13.61 -10.18
CA TYR A 166 -23.43 12.63 -10.50
C TYR A 166 -24.53 12.60 -9.41
N GLU A 167 -24.13 12.46 -8.15
CA GLU A 167 -25.06 12.40 -7.01
C GLU A 167 -25.85 13.69 -6.79
N ASN A 168 -25.29 14.83 -7.21
CA ASN A 168 -25.92 16.14 -7.08
C ASN A 168 -26.61 16.60 -8.39
N ASN A 169 -26.85 15.68 -9.34
CA ASN A 169 -27.49 15.94 -10.63
C ASN A 169 -26.82 17.06 -11.46
N ARG A 170 -25.51 17.24 -11.32
CA ARG A 170 -24.69 18.22 -12.04
C ARG A 170 -24.05 17.61 -13.29
N ARG A 171 -24.88 17.09 -14.19
CA ARG A 171 -24.42 16.42 -15.42
C ARG A 171 -23.61 17.34 -16.33
N ASP A 172 -23.90 18.64 -16.29
CA ASP A 172 -23.18 19.71 -16.98
C ASP A 172 -21.68 19.75 -16.63
N LYS A 173 -21.28 19.20 -15.49
CA LYS A 173 -19.90 19.23 -14.98
C LYS A 173 -19.17 17.90 -15.05
N LEU A 174 -19.76 16.87 -15.64
CA LEU A 174 -19.17 15.52 -15.66
C LEU A 174 -18.08 15.33 -16.71
N THR A 175 -18.10 16.10 -17.80
CA THR A 175 -17.21 15.87 -18.95
C THR A 175 -15.73 15.94 -18.57
N GLU A 176 -15.30 17.03 -17.94
CA GLU A 176 -13.88 17.22 -17.59
C GLU A 176 -13.35 16.15 -16.60
N PRO A 177 -14.01 15.87 -15.47
CA PRO A 177 -13.59 14.79 -14.58
C PRO A 177 -13.52 13.43 -15.30
N VAL A 178 -14.46 13.13 -16.20
CA VAL A 178 -14.43 11.86 -16.95
C VAL A 178 -13.23 11.80 -17.89
N TYR A 179 -12.91 12.88 -18.59
CA TYR A 179 -11.69 12.94 -19.41
C TYR A 179 -10.43 12.77 -18.58
N ASP A 180 -10.33 13.43 -17.42
CA ASP A 180 -9.18 13.28 -16.53
C ASP A 180 -9.08 11.85 -15.96
N ILE A 181 -10.19 11.20 -15.62
CA ILE A 181 -10.20 9.78 -15.21
C ILE A 181 -9.62 8.91 -16.33
N LEU A 182 -10.08 9.08 -17.57
CA LEU A 182 -9.66 8.25 -18.70
C LEU A 182 -8.18 8.48 -19.04
N LYS A 183 -7.76 9.74 -19.15
CA LYS A 183 -6.38 10.14 -19.40
C LYS A 183 -5.43 9.57 -18.35
N ASN A 184 -5.71 9.82 -17.07
CA ASN A 184 -4.86 9.36 -15.98
C ASN A 184 -4.93 7.83 -15.77
N SER A 185 -6.01 7.16 -16.18
CA SER A 185 -6.06 5.70 -16.23
C SER A 185 -5.09 5.13 -17.25
N LEU A 186 -4.97 5.74 -18.42
CA LEU A 186 -4.03 5.32 -19.45
C LEU A 186 -2.58 5.58 -19.03
N TYR A 187 -2.30 6.75 -18.44
CA TYR A 187 -0.96 7.06 -17.91
C TYR A 187 -0.56 6.12 -16.79
N TRP A 188 -1.44 5.93 -15.81
CA TRP A 188 -1.20 4.95 -14.74
C TRP A 188 -0.98 3.55 -15.30
N HIS A 189 -1.73 3.12 -16.31
CA HIS A 189 -1.54 1.81 -16.91
C HIS A 189 -0.16 1.65 -17.56
N ILE A 190 0.36 2.66 -18.26
CA ILE A 190 1.72 2.62 -18.84
C ILE A 190 2.77 2.49 -17.74
N VAL A 191 2.65 3.31 -16.69
CA VAL A 191 3.54 3.31 -15.52
C VAL A 191 3.51 1.95 -14.81
N GLU A 192 2.33 1.51 -14.39
CA GLU A 192 2.12 0.26 -13.66
C GLU A 192 2.58 -0.95 -14.46
N SER A 193 2.26 -0.99 -15.76
CA SER A 193 2.73 -2.06 -16.64
C SER A 193 4.25 -2.07 -16.75
N SER A 194 4.89 -0.91 -16.89
CA SER A 194 6.36 -0.83 -16.91
C SER A 194 6.98 -1.37 -15.61
N LEU A 195 6.45 -0.97 -14.44
CA LEU A 195 6.92 -1.44 -13.14
C LEU A 195 6.87 -2.98 -13.02
N PHE A 196 5.72 -3.58 -13.34
CA PHE A 196 5.52 -5.03 -13.15
C PHE A 196 6.11 -5.88 -14.27
N LEU A 197 6.02 -5.44 -15.53
CA LEU A 197 6.58 -6.18 -16.66
C LEU A 197 8.11 -6.20 -16.61
N THR A 198 8.75 -5.09 -16.24
CA THR A 198 10.21 -5.09 -16.07
C THR A 198 10.64 -6.03 -14.96
N SER A 199 9.89 -6.08 -13.84
CA SER A 199 10.12 -7.05 -12.77
C SER A 199 10.01 -8.49 -13.27
N LEU A 200 8.94 -8.83 -13.99
CA LEU A 200 8.73 -10.16 -14.58
C LEU A 200 9.85 -10.56 -15.55
N ILE A 201 10.21 -9.68 -16.47
CA ILE A 201 11.24 -9.97 -17.48
C ILE A 201 12.63 -10.10 -16.82
N SER A 202 12.94 -9.23 -15.86
CA SER A 202 14.24 -9.26 -15.16
C SER A 202 14.44 -10.51 -14.30
N GLN A 203 13.35 -11.11 -13.83
CA GLN A 203 13.37 -12.33 -13.01
C GLN A 203 13.14 -13.62 -13.82
N LYS A 204 13.17 -13.57 -15.15
CA LYS A 204 12.90 -14.74 -16.01
C LYS A 204 13.73 -15.98 -15.68
N ASN A 205 14.94 -15.81 -15.11
CA ASN A 205 15.83 -16.90 -14.73
C ASN A 205 15.39 -17.60 -13.42
N PHE A 206 14.49 -16.99 -12.64
CA PHE A 206 13.99 -17.52 -11.37
C PHE A 206 12.58 -18.11 -11.47
N HIS A 207 11.85 -17.82 -12.56
CA HIS A 207 10.47 -18.27 -12.75
C HIS A 207 10.36 -19.33 -13.84
N LYS A 208 9.66 -20.44 -13.54
CA LYS A 208 9.39 -21.52 -14.52
C LYS A 208 8.34 -21.12 -15.58
N SER A 209 7.56 -20.07 -15.34
CA SER A 209 6.47 -19.66 -16.21
C SER A 209 6.97 -18.83 -17.40
N ASP A 210 6.60 -19.24 -18.61
CA ASP A 210 6.90 -18.49 -19.82
C ASP A 210 5.94 -17.30 -19.99
N PHE A 211 6.38 -16.10 -19.59
CA PHE A 211 5.62 -14.86 -19.73
C PHE A 211 5.08 -14.66 -21.15
N LYS A 212 5.84 -15.05 -22.19
CA LYS A 212 5.44 -14.87 -23.60
C LYS A 212 4.19 -15.65 -23.98
N LYS A 213 3.86 -16.73 -23.24
CA LYS A 213 2.67 -17.54 -23.47
C LYS A 213 1.44 -17.04 -22.70
N SER A 214 1.62 -16.11 -21.76
CA SER A 214 0.55 -15.61 -20.90
C SER A 214 -0.48 -14.76 -21.67
N LEU A 215 -1.71 -14.69 -21.14
CA LEU A 215 -2.72 -13.76 -21.63
C LEU A 215 -2.25 -12.30 -21.54
N VAL A 216 -1.52 -11.96 -20.46
CA VAL A 216 -0.98 -10.61 -20.24
C VAL A 216 -0.05 -10.20 -21.37
N SER A 217 0.89 -11.07 -21.78
CA SER A 217 1.78 -10.76 -22.90
C SER A 217 1.03 -10.55 -24.22
N ARG A 218 -0.06 -11.30 -24.46
CA ARG A 218 -0.88 -11.14 -25.67
C ARG A 218 -1.62 -9.81 -25.68
N LEU A 219 -2.32 -9.50 -24.58
CA LEU A 219 -3.03 -8.22 -24.44
C LEU A 219 -2.08 -7.04 -24.57
N TYR A 220 -0.91 -7.14 -23.95
CA TYR A 220 0.09 -6.08 -23.98
C TYR A 220 0.67 -5.86 -25.38
N SER A 221 0.87 -6.94 -26.15
CA SER A 221 1.36 -6.85 -27.53
C SER A 221 0.39 -6.14 -28.49
N CYS A 222 -0.89 -6.04 -28.13
CA CYS A 222 -1.89 -5.32 -28.93
C CYS A 222 -1.78 -3.80 -28.77
N ILE A 223 -0.98 -3.29 -27.83
CA ILE A 223 -0.88 -1.87 -27.53
C ILE A 223 0.23 -1.24 -28.38
N ASP A 224 -0.13 -0.32 -29.28
CA ASP A 224 0.84 0.48 -30.02
C ASP A 224 1.44 1.58 -29.13
N ARG A 225 2.49 1.21 -28.40
CA ARG A 225 3.17 2.10 -27.45
C ARG A 225 3.83 3.29 -28.13
N LYS A 226 4.29 3.14 -29.37
CA LYS A 226 4.97 4.21 -30.11
C LYS A 226 3.98 5.30 -30.48
N LYS A 227 2.83 4.90 -31.03
CA LYS A 227 1.74 5.82 -31.35
C LYS A 227 1.20 6.52 -30.10
N LEU A 228 1.04 5.80 -28.99
CA LEU A 228 0.66 6.40 -27.72
C LEU A 228 1.65 7.47 -27.26
N LEU A 229 2.95 7.17 -27.28
CA LEU A 229 3.98 8.14 -26.92
C LEU A 229 4.00 9.36 -27.84
N GLU A 230 3.80 9.19 -29.14
CA GLU A 230 3.73 10.29 -30.09
C GLU A 230 2.55 11.23 -29.78
N ILE A 231 1.38 10.68 -29.48
CA ILE A 231 0.21 11.45 -29.05
C ILE A 231 0.52 12.22 -27.77
N VAL A 232 1.10 11.56 -26.75
CA VAL A 232 1.47 12.23 -25.50
C VAL A 232 2.49 13.34 -25.74
N LYS A 233 3.50 13.10 -26.59
CA LYS A 233 4.51 14.12 -26.94
C LYS A 233 3.89 15.37 -27.55
N ASN A 234 2.89 15.19 -28.42
CA ASN A 234 2.28 16.29 -29.18
C ASN A 234 1.18 17.02 -28.42
N HIS A 235 0.56 16.39 -27.41
CA HIS A 235 -0.62 16.93 -26.73
C HIS A 235 -0.46 17.09 -25.21
N ASP A 236 0.56 16.48 -24.60
CA ASP A 236 0.86 16.58 -23.16
C ASP A 236 2.38 16.55 -22.94
N SER A 237 3.05 17.63 -23.36
CA SER A 237 4.50 17.81 -23.23
C SER A 237 4.98 17.77 -21.78
N ASP A 238 4.10 18.07 -20.82
CA ASP A 238 4.42 18.10 -19.40
C ASP A 238 4.59 16.70 -18.84
N ASN A 239 3.68 15.78 -19.19
CA ASN A 239 3.76 14.38 -18.72
C ASN A 239 4.65 13.52 -19.63
N PHE A 240 4.89 13.94 -20.88
CA PHE A 240 5.68 13.20 -21.85
C PHE A 240 7.03 12.68 -21.30
N PRO A 241 7.91 13.49 -20.67
CA PRO A 241 9.20 13.00 -20.17
C PRO A 241 9.06 11.79 -19.24
N PHE A 242 8.07 11.82 -18.35
CA PHE A 242 7.87 10.76 -17.37
C PHE A 242 7.25 9.50 -17.99
N ILE A 243 6.26 9.64 -18.87
CA ILE A 243 5.68 8.50 -19.61
C ILE A 243 6.73 7.87 -20.54
N CYS A 244 7.58 8.70 -21.18
CA CYS A 244 8.68 8.26 -22.02
C CYS A 244 9.71 7.46 -21.22
N LEU A 245 10.07 7.89 -19.99
CA LEU A 245 10.98 7.15 -19.12
C LEU A 245 10.49 5.72 -18.85
N HIS A 246 9.20 5.55 -18.50
CA HIS A 246 8.64 4.22 -18.28
C HIS A 246 8.63 3.35 -19.54
N HIS A 247 8.41 3.95 -20.71
CA HIS A 247 8.51 3.23 -21.98
C HIS A 247 9.94 2.80 -22.30
N LEU A 248 10.92 3.69 -22.11
CA LEU A 248 12.33 3.42 -22.35
C LEU A 248 12.87 2.36 -21.41
N ASP A 249 12.46 2.39 -20.15
CA ASP A 249 12.79 1.38 -19.15
C ASP A 249 12.34 -0.02 -19.60
N LEU A 250 11.07 -0.16 -19.96
CA LEU A 250 10.56 -1.43 -20.45
C LEU A 250 11.24 -1.88 -21.75
N THR A 251 11.43 -0.96 -22.70
CA THR A 251 12.10 -1.26 -23.97
C THR A 251 13.55 -1.71 -23.74
N SER A 252 14.24 -1.11 -22.77
CA SER A 252 15.59 -1.49 -22.38
C SER A 252 15.63 -2.89 -21.76
N VAL A 253 14.61 -3.29 -20.99
CA VAL A 253 14.52 -4.63 -20.42
C VAL A 253 14.10 -5.68 -21.46
N GLU A 254 13.25 -5.33 -22.44
CA GLU A 254 12.88 -6.19 -23.56
C GLU A 254 14.05 -6.44 -24.53
N ALA A 255 14.90 -5.42 -24.73
CA ALA A 255 16.06 -5.47 -25.60
C ALA A 255 17.35 -5.06 -24.85
N PRO A 256 17.81 -5.87 -23.88
CA PRO A 256 18.87 -5.48 -22.95
C PRO A 256 20.22 -5.28 -23.61
N PHE A 257 20.43 -5.76 -24.84
CA PHE A 257 21.67 -5.61 -25.60
C PHE A 257 21.61 -4.52 -26.68
N LYS A 258 20.55 -3.69 -26.70
CA LYS A 258 20.49 -2.48 -27.52
C LYS A 258 20.89 -1.29 -26.68
N ASP A 259 21.86 -0.53 -27.14
CA ASP A 259 22.40 0.62 -26.41
C ASP A 259 21.49 1.84 -26.45
N GLU A 260 20.87 2.11 -27.60
CA GLU A 260 20.02 3.29 -27.83
C GLU A 260 18.96 3.51 -26.72
N PRO A 261 18.10 2.53 -26.36
CA PRO A 261 17.07 2.76 -25.34
C PRO A 261 17.67 3.01 -23.94
N TYR A 262 18.78 2.35 -23.62
CA TYR A 262 19.46 2.51 -22.33
C TYR A 262 20.06 3.91 -22.19
N PHE A 263 20.77 4.41 -23.21
CA PHE A 263 21.37 5.74 -23.16
C PHE A 263 20.31 6.85 -23.16
N GLN A 264 19.25 6.71 -23.95
CA GLN A 264 18.10 7.62 -23.92
C GLN A 264 17.45 7.64 -22.53
N MET A 265 17.23 6.46 -21.93
CA MET A 265 16.69 6.34 -20.57
C MET A 265 17.59 7.01 -19.55
N LYS A 266 18.90 6.76 -19.61
CA LYS A 266 19.91 7.33 -18.73
C LYS A 266 19.87 8.86 -18.80
N GLU A 267 20.00 9.41 -20.01
CA GLU A 267 19.99 10.85 -20.23
C GLU A 267 18.72 11.50 -19.68
N LEU A 268 17.55 10.94 -20.03
CA LEU A 268 16.27 11.48 -19.60
C LEU A 268 16.07 11.37 -18.08
N THR A 269 16.59 10.31 -17.45
CA THR A 269 16.56 10.13 -16.00
C THR A 269 17.34 11.26 -15.33
N PHE A 270 18.60 11.47 -15.74
CA PHE A 270 19.45 12.52 -15.17
C PHE A 270 18.90 13.93 -15.42
N LYS A 271 18.31 14.20 -16.59
CA LYS A 271 17.63 15.48 -16.86
C LYS A 271 16.40 15.70 -15.97
N SER A 272 15.68 14.64 -15.61
CA SER A 272 14.42 14.72 -14.86
C SER A 272 14.59 14.54 -13.34
N LEU A 273 15.81 14.31 -12.85
CA LEU A 273 16.08 14.02 -11.43
C LEU A 273 15.45 15.07 -10.52
N ASN A 274 15.68 16.36 -10.74
CA ASN A 274 15.22 17.39 -9.79
C ASN A 274 13.69 17.52 -9.72
N SER A 275 12.98 17.21 -10.79
CA SER A 275 11.52 17.29 -10.89
C SER A 275 10.77 16.03 -10.42
N MET A 276 11.50 14.96 -10.10
CA MET A 276 10.94 13.63 -9.86
C MET A 276 10.78 13.32 -8.37
N ALA A 277 9.68 12.63 -8.02
CA ALA A 277 9.45 12.13 -6.67
C ALA A 277 10.55 11.13 -6.23
N LYS A 278 10.76 11.02 -4.91
CA LYS A 278 11.86 10.22 -4.34
C LYS A 278 11.79 8.74 -4.73
N ASP A 279 10.60 8.15 -4.72
CA ASP A 279 10.42 6.74 -5.05
C ASP A 279 10.74 6.46 -6.52
N ASP A 280 10.33 7.35 -7.42
CA ASP A 280 10.62 7.24 -8.84
C ASP A 280 12.11 7.45 -9.15
N LYS A 281 12.79 8.37 -8.44
CA LYS A 281 14.26 8.51 -8.54
C LYS A 281 14.95 7.19 -8.22
N ASN A 282 14.59 6.60 -7.09
CA ASN A 282 15.14 5.32 -6.65
C ASN A 282 14.83 4.22 -7.68
N TYR A 283 13.60 4.19 -8.19
CA TYR A 283 13.18 3.22 -9.20
C TYR A 283 14.04 3.28 -10.46
N PHE A 284 14.16 4.45 -11.10
CA PHE A 284 14.88 4.56 -12.37
C PHE A 284 16.39 4.39 -12.20
N LEU A 285 16.99 4.90 -11.12
CA LEU A 285 18.41 4.67 -10.82
C LEU A 285 18.70 3.17 -10.60
N ASN A 286 17.85 2.48 -9.86
CA ASN A 286 17.95 1.03 -9.68
C ASN A 286 17.75 0.28 -10.99
N SER A 287 16.85 0.75 -11.86
CA SER A 287 16.64 0.11 -13.16
C SER A 287 17.86 0.24 -14.08
N LEU A 288 18.50 1.42 -14.13
CA LEU A 288 19.77 1.61 -14.86
C LEU A 288 20.86 0.68 -14.34
N ALA A 289 21.01 0.55 -13.02
CA ALA A 289 21.95 -0.38 -12.40
C ALA A 289 21.63 -1.84 -12.75
N ARG A 290 20.36 -2.24 -12.64
CA ARG A 290 19.86 -3.58 -13.00
C ARG A 290 20.18 -3.95 -14.45
N LEU A 291 19.98 -3.03 -15.39
CA LEU A 291 20.30 -3.23 -16.81
C LEU A 291 21.81 -3.45 -17.02
N CYS A 292 22.65 -2.69 -16.32
CA CYS A 292 24.10 -2.90 -16.36
C CYS A 292 24.49 -4.28 -15.82
N THR A 293 23.92 -4.70 -14.68
CA THR A 293 24.16 -6.03 -14.12
C THR A 293 23.71 -7.14 -15.06
N LEU A 294 22.54 -7.00 -15.69
CA LEU A 294 22.03 -7.97 -16.66
C LEU A 294 22.98 -8.14 -17.85
N ARG A 295 23.50 -7.04 -18.39
CA ARG A 295 24.49 -7.04 -19.48
C ARG A 295 25.80 -7.68 -19.06
N PHE A 296 26.30 -7.32 -17.88
CA PHE A 296 27.55 -7.84 -17.32
C PHE A 296 27.50 -9.36 -17.12
N VAL A 297 26.43 -9.87 -16.50
CA VAL A 297 26.23 -11.33 -16.30
C VAL A 297 26.15 -12.08 -17.62
N ALA A 298 25.62 -11.45 -18.67
CA ALA A 298 25.55 -12.02 -20.01
C ALA A 298 26.86 -11.88 -20.82
N GLY A 299 27.93 -11.29 -20.25
CA GLY A 299 29.22 -11.11 -20.93
C GLY A 299 29.23 -10.01 -21.99
N TYR A 300 28.25 -9.10 -22.00
CA TYR A 300 28.16 -8.01 -22.97
C TYR A 300 29.13 -6.88 -22.61
N LYS A 301 29.95 -6.45 -23.58
CA LYS A 301 30.81 -5.25 -23.49
C LYS A 301 30.14 -4.09 -24.23
N ILE A 302 29.96 -2.96 -23.55
CA ILE A 302 29.43 -1.73 -24.16
C ILE A 302 30.44 -1.24 -25.20
N GLN A 303 29.97 -0.94 -26.42
CA GLN A 303 30.79 -0.23 -27.40
C GLN A 303 30.72 1.26 -27.05
N GLU A 304 31.88 1.86 -26.77
CA GLU A 304 32.02 3.30 -26.51
C GLU A 304 31.69 4.15 -27.74
#